data_AF-A0A5B8Y164-F1
#
_entry.id   AF-A0A5B8Y164-F1
#
_cell.length_a   1.000
_cell.length_b   1.000
_cell.length_c   1.000
_cell.angle_alpha   90.00
_cell.angle_beta   90.00
_cell.angle_gamma   90.00
#
_symmetry.space_group_name_H-M   'P 1'
#
loop_
_entity.id
_entity.type
_entity.pdbx_description
1 polymer ?
#
loop_
_entity_poly.entity_id
_entity_poly.type
_entity_poly.pdbx_seq_one_letter_code
_entity_poly.pdbx_strand_id
1 'polypeptide(L)'
;MAFRFFNARNGIFAMQQPYRLVVLSLALSLMALAGCKEKEPAGPAPVAPKSVPTEQAPEKSEPEPEKSISEADLQALLKTWLASQNEGNFEDYSKHYATKFSGIKRAGPKVTTFGRQDWLKDRERMFKKQMKVQALEPAFMIAKTTAGIQFEQVWESGDYKDKGPKQLSVVLENGQLKIAREEMLRSQKLDEENPIPDYSPETAAIVIDENLVVLSMDEDDVVHHPPKLMSPHGVAMAAVKDEKDLKSFIGREARVIGPDQTICTAKIESLHVYAGVEPHFGQVQAWTGEFGPAPSEDEIATGIWELAGTSRVVVGQLDKRCAGGLLATLDPKAPATSLTNLDTTEETEAAVRKAFRELSGYKLIQKEFSEEFQKKGFWDEEDSGGFVGYRAFASEGNLKYVSISVDAGPGCGDFGGYFWALYKIGADQKPVLLTDQRDPGEYFVPEATVVVDGKTYFVGENRIFEEVGATFVNTHSVPVHSYDCPC
;
A
#
# COMPACT_ATOMS: atom_id res chain seq x y z
N MET A 1 -26.09 54.03 3.06
CA MET A 1 -25.65 53.86 4.45
C MET A 1 -26.53 52.79 5.09
N ALA A 2 -26.16 51.51 4.97
CA ALA A 2 -26.76 50.40 5.71
C ALA A 2 -25.88 49.14 5.49
N PHE A 3 -25.28 48.67 6.59
CA PHE A 3 -24.44 47.49 6.69
C PHE A 3 -25.28 46.20 6.55
N ARG A 4 -24.74 45.18 5.87
CA ARG A 4 -25.09 43.77 6.11
C ARG A 4 -23.82 42.94 6.19
N PHE A 5 -23.60 42.36 7.37
CA PHE A 5 -22.61 41.31 7.64
C PHE A 5 -23.02 40.01 6.95
N PHE A 6 -22.09 39.37 6.26
CA PHE A 6 -22.16 37.95 5.90
C PHE A 6 -21.13 37.21 6.75
N ASN A 7 -21.60 36.21 7.51
CA ASN A 7 -20.80 35.34 8.35
C ASN A 7 -20.87 33.95 7.71
N ALA A 8 -19.77 33.47 7.12
CA ALA A 8 -19.65 32.14 6.55
C ALA A 8 -18.80 31.28 7.50
N ARG A 9 -19.37 30.19 8.02
CA ARG A 9 -18.68 29.18 8.82
C ARG A 9 -18.72 27.85 8.06
N ASN A 10 -17.52 27.32 7.83
CA ASN A 10 -17.09 25.92 7.85
C ASN A 10 -18.01 24.86 7.22
N GLY A 11 -17.66 24.45 6.00
CA GLY A 11 -18.07 23.17 5.41
C GLY A 11 -16.88 22.21 5.34
N ILE A 12 -16.89 21.20 6.21
CA ILE A 12 -16.07 19.99 6.12
C ILE A 12 -16.73 19.10 5.08
N PHE A 13 -16.07 18.84 3.95
CA PHE A 13 -16.54 17.87 2.96
C PHE A 13 -16.02 16.48 3.30
N ALA A 14 -16.91 15.64 3.83
CA ALA A 14 -16.77 14.20 3.79
C ALA A 14 -17.24 13.70 2.42
N MET A 15 -16.40 12.94 1.71
CA MET A 15 -16.82 12.18 0.54
C MET A 15 -17.83 11.11 0.99
N GLN A 16 -19.12 11.33 0.71
CA GLN A 16 -20.12 10.28 0.71
C GLN A 16 -20.29 9.76 -0.72
N GLN A 17 -20.10 8.45 -0.90
CA GLN A 17 -20.50 7.74 -2.10
C GLN A 17 -22.02 7.86 -2.33
N PRO A 18 -22.51 8.05 -3.57
CA PRO A 18 -23.93 8.09 -3.83
C PRO A 18 -24.51 6.67 -3.92
N TYR A 19 -25.24 6.25 -2.88
CA TYR A 19 -26.21 5.17 -2.99
C TYR A 19 -27.30 5.54 -4.01
N ARG A 20 -27.36 4.82 -5.13
CA ARG A 20 -28.49 4.90 -6.06
C ARG A 20 -29.74 4.32 -5.39
N LEU A 21 -30.68 5.20 -5.06
CA LEU A 21 -32.05 4.89 -4.67
C LEU A 21 -32.80 4.25 -5.84
N VAL A 22 -33.02 2.94 -5.76
CA VAL A 22 -34.02 2.25 -6.59
C VAL A 22 -35.39 2.49 -5.95
N VAL A 23 -36.20 3.33 -6.59
CA VAL A 23 -37.62 3.50 -6.26
C VAL A 23 -38.37 2.31 -6.87
N LEU A 24 -38.76 1.35 -6.03
CA LEU A 24 -39.61 0.24 -6.43
C LEU A 24 -41.05 0.51 -5.99
N SER A 25 -41.92 0.70 -6.98
CA SER A 25 -43.35 0.91 -6.87
C SER A 25 -44.04 -0.24 -6.14
N LEU A 26 -44.66 0.05 -4.99
CA LEU A 26 -45.55 -0.88 -4.29
C LEU A 26 -46.93 -0.88 -5.00
N ALA A 27 -47.25 -1.98 -5.69
CA ALA A 27 -48.59 -2.28 -6.17
C ALA A 27 -49.25 -3.32 -5.25
N LEU A 28 -50.48 -2.99 -4.85
CA LEU A 28 -51.45 -3.79 -4.11
C LEU A 28 -51.45 -5.29 -4.47
N SER A 29 -51.47 -6.13 -3.43
CA SER A 29 -52.23 -7.39 -3.43
C SER A 29 -52.62 -7.77 -2.00
N LEU A 30 -53.87 -7.50 -1.66
CA LEU A 30 -54.63 -8.24 -0.64
C LEU A 30 -54.76 -9.70 -1.12
N MET A 31 -54.45 -10.69 -0.28
CA MET A 31 -55.31 -11.89 -0.09
C MET A 31 -54.94 -12.67 1.19
N ALA A 32 -56.00 -13.00 1.93
CA ALA A 32 -56.24 -14.18 2.77
C ALA A 32 -55.38 -14.43 4.03
N LEU A 33 -55.98 -14.06 5.16
CA LEU A 33 -55.74 -14.58 6.51
C LEU A 33 -56.18 -16.05 6.61
N ALA A 34 -55.29 -16.96 6.99
CA ALA A 34 -55.63 -18.23 7.63
C ALA A 34 -54.56 -18.56 8.67
N GLY A 35 -54.97 -18.68 9.93
CA GLY A 35 -54.09 -18.69 11.09
C GLY A 35 -53.48 -20.04 11.44
N CYS A 36 -52.39 -19.97 12.19
CA CYS A 36 -51.97 -20.98 13.15
C CYS A 36 -51.48 -20.26 14.41
N LYS A 37 -52.18 -20.53 15.53
CA LYS A 37 -51.93 -19.99 16.86
C LYS A 37 -50.89 -20.90 17.53
N GLU A 38 -49.63 -20.49 17.54
CA GLU A 38 -48.57 -21.25 18.23
C GLU A 38 -48.51 -20.83 19.71
N LYS A 39 -48.35 -21.83 20.57
CA LYS A 39 -48.57 -21.79 22.02
C LYS A 39 -47.20 -21.61 22.67
N GLU A 40 -46.96 -20.47 23.32
CA GLU A 40 -45.75 -20.22 24.12
C GLU A 40 -45.59 -21.28 25.22
N PRO A 41 -44.42 -21.95 25.31
CA PRO A 41 -44.11 -22.80 26.44
C PRO A 41 -43.77 -21.95 27.68
N ALA A 42 -44.33 -22.36 28.82
CA ALA A 42 -44.11 -21.73 30.12
C ALA A 42 -42.63 -21.77 30.51
N GLY A 43 -42.08 -20.60 30.84
CA GLY A 43 -40.72 -20.46 31.36
C GLY A 43 -40.57 -21.12 32.74
N PRO A 44 -39.39 -21.68 33.05
CA PRO A 44 -39.14 -22.30 34.34
C PRO A 44 -39.08 -21.27 35.48
N ALA A 45 -39.51 -21.70 36.66
CA ALA A 45 -39.59 -20.92 37.89
C ALA A 45 -38.22 -20.44 38.40
N PRO A 46 -38.17 -19.35 39.20
CA PRO A 46 -36.92 -18.77 39.68
C PRO A 46 -36.29 -19.67 40.74
N VAL A 47 -35.04 -20.09 40.49
CA VAL A 47 -34.22 -20.82 41.45
C VAL A 47 -33.57 -19.82 42.42
N ALA A 48 -33.71 -20.10 43.71
CA ALA A 48 -33.16 -19.28 44.80
C ALA A 48 -31.62 -19.16 44.73
N PRO A 49 -31.04 -18.00 45.14
CA PRO A 49 -29.61 -17.74 45.04
C PRO A 49 -28.81 -18.64 46.00
N LYS A 50 -27.94 -19.47 45.44
CA LYS A 50 -26.87 -20.13 46.20
C LYS A 50 -25.81 -19.08 46.55
N SER A 51 -25.46 -19.02 47.83
CA SER A 51 -24.36 -18.22 48.37
C SER A 51 -23.05 -18.56 47.63
N VAL A 52 -22.49 -17.55 46.96
CA VAL A 52 -21.20 -17.62 46.29
C VAL A 52 -20.09 -17.66 47.35
N PRO A 53 -19.14 -18.62 47.30
CA PRO A 53 -17.96 -18.60 48.15
C PRO A 53 -17.16 -17.31 47.93
N THR A 54 -16.76 -16.66 49.01
CA THR A 54 -15.86 -15.50 48.98
C THR A 54 -14.54 -15.89 48.30
N GLU A 55 -14.42 -15.51 47.03
CA GLU A 55 -13.21 -15.65 46.22
C GLU A 55 -12.14 -14.75 46.82
N GLN A 56 -11.08 -15.39 47.36
CA GLN A 56 -9.90 -14.68 47.85
C GLN A 56 -9.30 -13.90 46.68
N ALA A 57 -9.20 -12.58 46.84
CA ALA A 57 -8.57 -11.70 45.87
C ALA A 57 -7.19 -12.26 45.51
N PRO A 58 -6.90 -12.56 44.23
CA PRO A 58 -5.61 -13.08 43.83
C PRO A 58 -4.52 -12.12 44.28
N GLU A 59 -3.57 -12.66 45.03
CA GLU A 59 -2.37 -11.99 45.48
C GLU A 59 -1.69 -11.35 44.25
N LYS A 60 -1.53 -10.02 44.30
CA LYS A 60 -0.98 -9.21 43.21
C LYS A 60 0.47 -9.64 42.96
N SER A 61 0.64 -10.64 42.09
CA SER A 61 1.95 -11.10 41.64
C SER A 61 2.71 -9.91 41.06
N GLU A 62 3.90 -9.66 41.60
CA GLU A 62 4.84 -8.68 41.07
C GLU A 62 5.08 -8.97 39.58
N PRO A 63 4.90 -7.99 38.67
CA PRO A 63 4.99 -8.24 37.25
C PRO A 63 6.41 -8.70 36.90
N GLU A 64 6.54 -9.85 36.23
CA GLU A 64 7.81 -10.28 35.64
C GLU A 64 8.31 -9.18 34.68
N PRO A 65 9.63 -8.90 34.67
CA PRO A 65 10.18 -7.88 33.79
C PRO A 65 9.83 -8.19 32.34
N GLU A 66 9.13 -7.27 31.67
CA GLU A 66 8.76 -7.41 30.27
C GLU A 66 10.01 -7.57 29.41
N LYS A 67 10.08 -8.67 28.64
CA LYS A 67 11.18 -8.95 27.72
C LYS A 67 11.16 -7.92 26.58
N SER A 68 12.16 -7.05 26.53
CA SER A 68 12.38 -6.11 25.41
C SER A 68 13.03 -6.81 24.22
N ILE A 69 12.68 -6.41 23.00
CA ILE A 69 13.31 -6.87 21.76
C ILE A 69 14.66 -6.16 21.60
N SER A 70 15.76 -6.91 21.38
CA SER A 70 17.07 -6.33 21.06
C SER A 70 17.49 -6.58 19.61
N GLU A 71 18.42 -5.77 19.09
CA GLU A 71 18.98 -5.98 17.75
C GLU A 71 19.65 -7.35 17.61
N ALA A 72 20.34 -7.81 18.67
CA ALA A 72 20.96 -9.13 18.71
C ALA A 72 19.92 -10.26 18.56
N ASP A 73 18.72 -10.10 19.13
CA ASP A 73 17.63 -11.06 18.97
C ASP A 73 17.11 -11.09 17.52
N LEU A 74 16.99 -9.93 16.85
CA LEU A 74 16.56 -9.84 15.46
C LEU A 74 17.60 -10.41 14.49
N GLN A 75 18.88 -10.13 14.73
CA GLN A 75 19.99 -10.74 13.98
C GLN A 75 19.98 -12.27 14.12
N ALA A 76 19.77 -12.77 15.34
CA ALA A 76 19.65 -14.20 15.59
C ALA A 76 18.45 -14.82 14.85
N LEU A 77 17.28 -14.17 14.92
CA LEU A 77 16.08 -14.58 14.17
C LEU A 77 16.37 -14.67 12.67
N LEU A 78 16.87 -13.58 12.06
CA LEU A 78 17.17 -13.51 10.62
C LEU A 78 18.16 -14.61 10.22
N LYS A 79 19.22 -14.82 11.01
CA LYS A 79 20.22 -15.86 10.76
C LYS A 79 19.60 -17.26 10.75
N THR A 80 18.79 -17.60 11.76
CA THR A 80 18.13 -18.91 11.83
C THR A 80 17.09 -19.11 10.71
N TRP A 81 16.36 -18.05 10.37
CA TRP A 81 15.40 -18.07 9.27
C TRP A 81 16.09 -18.29 7.91
N LEU A 82 17.23 -17.62 7.64
CA LEU A 82 18.04 -17.86 6.45
C LEU A 82 18.63 -19.27 6.42
N ALA A 83 19.15 -19.76 7.55
CA ALA A 83 19.73 -21.10 7.64
C ALA A 83 18.68 -22.17 7.32
N SER A 84 17.49 -22.10 7.93
CA SER A 84 16.42 -23.06 7.69
C SER A 84 16.04 -23.18 6.20
N GLN A 85 16.00 -22.07 5.46
CA GLN A 85 15.73 -22.07 4.03
C GLN A 85 16.86 -22.69 3.21
N ASN A 86 18.10 -22.28 3.46
CA ASN A 86 19.27 -22.75 2.72
C ASN A 86 19.58 -24.23 2.98
N GLU A 87 19.25 -24.73 4.17
CA GLU A 87 19.42 -26.13 4.57
C GLU A 87 18.23 -27.01 4.17
N GLY A 88 17.14 -26.42 3.64
CA GLY A 88 15.92 -27.16 3.30
C GLY A 88 15.15 -27.69 4.50
N ASN A 89 15.34 -27.11 5.70
CA ASN A 89 14.68 -27.51 6.93
C ASN A 89 13.35 -26.76 7.11
N PHE A 90 12.30 -27.27 6.47
CA PHE A 90 10.98 -26.65 6.51
C PHE A 90 10.34 -26.65 7.91
N GLU A 91 10.63 -27.67 8.73
CA GLU A 91 10.10 -27.75 10.09
C GLU A 91 10.60 -26.56 10.91
N ASP A 92 11.90 -26.28 10.89
CA ASP A 92 12.47 -25.15 11.62
C ASP A 92 12.06 -23.81 11.02
N TYR A 93 11.99 -23.71 9.68
CA TYR A 93 11.46 -22.52 9.00
C TYR A 93 10.05 -22.16 9.51
N SER A 94 9.16 -23.15 9.61
CA SER A 94 7.77 -22.94 10.01
C SER A 94 7.61 -22.41 11.44
N LYS A 95 8.58 -22.69 12.33
CA LYS A 95 8.58 -22.25 13.73
C LYS A 95 8.82 -20.75 13.86
N HIS A 96 9.35 -20.07 12.86
CA HIS A 96 9.59 -18.62 12.89
C HIS A 96 8.32 -17.78 12.76
N TYR A 97 7.21 -18.34 12.28
CA TYR A 97 6.00 -17.57 11.99
C TYR A 97 5.01 -17.57 13.14
N ALA A 98 4.51 -16.38 13.45
CA ALA A 98 3.49 -16.13 14.48
C ALA A 98 2.19 -16.86 14.14
N THR A 99 1.32 -17.05 15.13
CA THR A 99 0.00 -17.66 14.91
C THR A 99 -0.86 -16.80 14.01
N LYS A 100 -0.86 -15.48 14.25
CA LYS A 100 -1.43 -14.47 13.33
C LYS A 100 -0.32 -14.02 12.39
N PHE A 101 -0.43 -14.38 11.12
CA PHE A 101 0.57 -14.06 10.13
C PHE A 101 -0.08 -13.73 8.78
N SER A 102 0.49 -12.74 8.10
CA SER A 102 0.22 -12.41 6.71
C SER A 102 1.50 -12.46 5.85
N GLY A 103 1.41 -13.04 4.66
CA GLY A 103 2.54 -13.14 3.73
C GLY A 103 2.20 -12.55 2.38
N ILE A 104 2.99 -11.61 1.88
CA ILE A 104 2.83 -11.04 0.54
C ILE A 104 4.02 -11.50 -0.32
N LYS A 105 3.71 -12.36 -1.29
CA LYS A 105 4.67 -12.84 -2.28
C LYS A 105 4.52 -12.02 -3.56
N ARG A 106 5.63 -11.49 -4.06
CA ARG A 106 5.72 -10.85 -5.37
C ARG A 106 6.66 -11.65 -6.26
N ALA A 107 6.18 -12.05 -7.43
CA ALA A 107 6.96 -12.80 -8.41
C ALA A 107 6.52 -12.39 -9.83
N GLY A 108 7.28 -11.49 -10.44
CA GLY A 108 6.83 -10.78 -11.64
C GLY A 108 5.51 -10.02 -11.36
N PRO A 109 4.46 -10.15 -12.21
CA PRO A 109 3.18 -9.45 -12.02
C PRO A 109 2.42 -9.88 -10.78
N LYS A 110 2.78 -11.05 -10.27
CA LYS A 110 1.91 -11.80 -9.38
C LYS A 110 2.17 -11.28 -7.99
N VAL A 111 1.14 -10.67 -7.42
CA VAL A 111 1.05 -10.43 -5.99
C VAL A 111 0.12 -11.49 -5.42
N THR A 112 0.57 -12.21 -4.41
CA THR A 112 -0.28 -13.19 -3.70
C THR A 112 -0.18 -12.94 -2.21
N THR A 113 -1.34 -12.73 -1.61
CA THR A 113 -1.49 -12.54 -0.16
C THR A 113 -1.93 -13.85 0.48
N PHE A 114 -1.24 -14.25 1.53
CA PHE A 114 -1.45 -15.50 2.24
C PHE A 114 -1.71 -15.25 3.71
N GLY A 115 -2.64 -16.02 4.29
CA GLY A 115 -2.60 -16.30 5.73
C GLY A 115 -1.52 -17.33 6.05
N ARG A 116 -1.24 -17.55 7.35
CA ARG A 116 -0.19 -18.46 7.83
C ARG A 116 -0.21 -19.85 7.21
N GLN A 117 -1.38 -20.51 7.19
CA GLN A 117 -1.48 -21.89 6.74
C GLN A 117 -1.14 -22.02 5.26
N ASP A 118 -1.71 -21.16 4.41
CA ASP A 118 -1.47 -21.19 2.97
C ASP A 118 -0.07 -20.73 2.61
N TRP A 119 0.50 -19.79 3.37
CA TRP A 119 1.90 -19.40 3.25
C TRP A 119 2.82 -20.59 3.47
N LEU A 120 2.65 -21.30 4.59
CA LEU A 120 3.47 -22.46 4.90
C LEU A 120 3.30 -23.57 3.85
N LYS A 121 2.10 -23.79 3.33
CA LYS A 121 1.85 -24.74 2.23
C LYS A 121 2.56 -24.35 0.93
N ASP A 122 2.53 -23.06 0.55
CA ASP A 122 3.28 -22.57 -0.63
C ASP A 122 4.78 -22.76 -0.43
N ARG A 123 5.30 -22.43 0.75
CA ARG A 123 6.71 -22.56 1.08
C ARG A 123 7.16 -24.02 1.13
N GLU A 124 6.40 -24.92 1.71
CA GLU A 124 6.71 -26.36 1.72
C GLU A 124 6.95 -26.90 0.30
N ARG A 125 6.15 -26.46 -0.68
CA ARG A 125 6.37 -26.80 -2.10
C ARG A 125 7.70 -26.28 -2.63
N MET A 126 8.13 -25.07 -2.26
CA MET A 126 9.42 -24.50 -2.66
C MET A 126 10.60 -25.27 -2.03
N PHE A 127 10.48 -25.71 -0.78
CA PHE A 127 11.49 -26.50 -0.07
C PHE A 127 11.76 -27.88 -0.70
N LYS A 128 10.93 -28.35 -1.63
CA LYS A 128 11.19 -29.56 -2.43
C LYS A 128 12.31 -29.39 -3.45
N LYS A 129 12.77 -28.15 -3.67
CA LYS A 129 13.91 -27.82 -4.53
C LYS A 129 14.98 -27.14 -3.68
N GLN A 130 16.24 -27.40 -4.00
CA GLN A 130 17.34 -26.66 -3.40
C GLN A 130 17.24 -25.20 -3.82
N MET A 131 17.33 -24.30 -2.85
CA MET A 131 17.34 -22.86 -3.06
C MET A 131 18.48 -22.22 -2.27
N LYS A 132 18.89 -21.04 -2.71
CA LYS A 132 19.83 -20.19 -2.00
C LYS A 132 19.17 -18.86 -1.70
N VAL A 133 19.25 -18.44 -0.44
CA VAL A 133 18.66 -17.19 0.05
C VAL A 133 19.74 -16.39 0.77
N GLN A 134 19.91 -15.14 0.37
CA GLN A 134 20.84 -14.19 0.99
C GLN A 134 20.08 -12.93 1.41
N ALA A 135 20.44 -12.37 2.55
CA ALA A 135 20.04 -11.04 2.98
C ALA A 135 21.26 -10.13 2.90
N LEU A 136 21.16 -9.06 2.12
CA LEU A 136 22.18 -8.03 1.99
C LEU A 136 21.76 -6.82 2.83
N GLU A 137 22.72 -6.25 3.55
CA GLU A 137 22.58 -4.98 4.27
C GLU A 137 21.32 -4.89 5.16
N PRO A 138 21.14 -5.83 6.11
CA PRO A 138 19.95 -5.81 6.94
C PRO A 138 19.90 -4.59 7.85
N ALA A 139 18.78 -3.89 7.82
CA ALA A 139 18.39 -2.83 8.73
C ALA A 139 17.36 -3.36 9.74
N PHE A 140 17.59 -3.09 11.02
CA PHE A 140 16.74 -3.52 12.13
C PHE A 140 16.04 -2.30 12.74
N MET A 141 14.71 -2.35 12.77
CA MET A 141 13.86 -1.27 13.29
C MET A 141 13.18 -1.81 14.54
N ILE A 142 13.47 -1.25 15.72
CA ILE A 142 12.97 -1.77 16.99
C ILE A 142 12.01 -0.76 17.57
N ALA A 143 10.75 -1.15 17.74
CA ALA A 143 9.78 -0.44 18.56
C ALA A 143 9.55 -1.20 19.87
N LYS A 144 8.71 -0.66 20.76
CA LYS A 144 8.51 -1.22 22.11
C LYS A 144 8.00 -2.66 22.10
N THR A 145 7.04 -2.98 21.23
CA THR A 145 6.33 -4.27 21.19
C THR A 145 6.43 -4.98 19.84
N THR A 146 7.01 -4.33 18.85
CA THR A 146 7.13 -4.80 17.47
C THR A 146 8.52 -4.45 16.94
N ALA A 147 8.95 -5.13 15.89
CA ALA A 147 10.16 -4.79 15.19
C ALA A 147 10.02 -5.04 13.68
N GLY A 148 10.81 -4.35 12.89
CA GLY A 148 10.99 -4.56 11.46
C GLY A 148 12.39 -5.09 11.16
N ILE A 149 12.49 -5.91 10.11
CA ILE A 149 13.75 -6.26 9.48
C ILE A 149 13.60 -5.96 7.99
N GLN A 150 14.39 -5.04 7.45
CA GLN A 150 14.47 -4.74 6.03
C GLN A 150 15.83 -5.15 5.49
N PHE A 151 15.85 -5.72 4.30
CA PHE A 151 17.09 -6.10 3.63
C PHE A 151 16.83 -6.30 2.14
N GLU A 152 17.88 -6.23 1.35
CA GLU A 152 17.79 -6.69 -0.03
C GLU A 152 17.99 -8.21 -0.08
N GLN A 153 16.98 -8.93 -0.56
CA GLN A 153 17.08 -10.37 -0.72
C GLN A 153 17.67 -10.71 -2.09
N VAL A 154 18.56 -11.70 -2.14
CA VAL A 154 18.88 -12.44 -3.37
C VAL A 154 18.39 -13.87 -3.22
N TRP A 155 17.55 -14.34 -4.14
CA TRP A 155 17.02 -15.69 -4.15
C TRP A 155 17.36 -16.41 -5.45
N GLU A 156 17.75 -17.68 -5.34
CA GLU A 156 18.16 -18.53 -6.45
C GLU A 156 17.54 -19.93 -6.30
N SER A 157 17.01 -20.50 -7.38
CA SER A 157 16.58 -21.89 -7.45
C SER A 157 16.59 -22.39 -8.90
N GLY A 158 17.51 -23.30 -9.22
CA GLY A 158 17.69 -23.77 -10.59
C GLY A 158 18.31 -22.69 -11.47
N ASP A 159 17.64 -22.36 -12.58
CA ASP A 159 18.02 -21.30 -13.52
C ASP A 159 17.42 -19.92 -13.17
N TYR A 160 16.49 -19.87 -12.22
CA TYR A 160 15.85 -18.63 -11.82
C TYR A 160 16.64 -17.94 -10.69
N LYS A 161 16.83 -16.62 -10.85
CA LYS A 161 17.43 -15.75 -9.86
C LYS A 161 16.75 -14.39 -9.85
N ASP A 162 16.36 -13.93 -8.68
CA ASP A 162 15.83 -12.60 -8.46
C ASP A 162 16.49 -11.89 -7.28
N LYS A 163 16.32 -10.57 -7.26
CA LYS A 163 16.81 -9.66 -6.24
C LYS A 163 15.74 -8.63 -5.94
N GLY A 164 15.64 -8.23 -4.68
CA GLY A 164 14.85 -7.05 -4.34
C GLY A 164 14.60 -6.88 -2.84
N PRO A 165 14.08 -5.72 -2.46
CA PRO A 165 13.83 -5.36 -1.08
C PRO A 165 12.77 -6.28 -0.44
N LYS A 166 13.09 -6.79 0.75
CA LYS A 166 12.24 -7.64 1.58
C LYS A 166 12.06 -7.00 2.95
N GLN A 167 10.86 -7.18 3.50
CA GLN A 167 10.51 -6.75 4.84
C GLN A 167 9.93 -7.91 5.65
N LEU A 168 10.38 -8.02 6.90
CA LEU A 168 9.79 -8.88 7.92
C LEU A 168 9.27 -7.99 9.06
N SER A 169 8.01 -8.17 9.44
CA SER A 169 7.48 -7.59 10.69
C SER A 169 7.48 -8.66 11.77
N VAL A 170 8.04 -8.32 12.92
CA VAL A 170 8.34 -9.23 14.03
C VAL A 170 7.58 -8.79 15.28
N VAL A 171 7.01 -9.76 15.99
CA VAL A 171 6.28 -9.58 17.24
C VAL A 171 6.80 -10.53 18.31
N LEU A 172 6.55 -10.20 19.58
CA LEU A 172 6.77 -11.13 20.68
C LEU A 172 5.50 -11.96 20.91
N GLU A 173 5.58 -13.27 20.70
CA GLU A 173 4.48 -14.23 20.94
C GLU A 173 4.98 -15.28 21.95
N ASN A 174 4.33 -15.36 23.13
CA ASN A 174 4.71 -16.28 24.21
C ASN A 174 6.20 -16.17 24.60
N GLY A 175 6.74 -14.95 24.64
CA GLY A 175 8.15 -14.68 24.97
C GLY A 175 9.16 -15.02 23.86
N GLN A 176 8.70 -15.42 22.68
CA GLN A 176 9.54 -15.71 21.51
C GLN A 176 9.31 -14.69 20.39
N LEU A 177 10.37 -14.32 19.68
CA LEU A 177 10.23 -13.52 18.47
C LEU A 177 9.65 -14.38 17.35
N LYS A 178 8.62 -13.84 16.69
CA LYS A 178 7.94 -14.45 15.57
C LYS A 178 7.72 -13.45 14.46
N ILE A 179 7.83 -13.89 13.22
CA ILE A 179 7.48 -13.12 12.03
C ILE A 179 5.95 -13.11 11.94
N ALA A 180 5.34 -11.94 12.09
CA ALA A 180 3.91 -11.70 11.89
C ALA A 180 3.59 -11.27 10.46
N ARG A 181 4.56 -10.71 9.74
CA ARG A 181 4.40 -10.37 8.32
C ARG A 181 5.67 -10.63 7.55
N GLU A 182 5.55 -11.21 6.37
CA GLU A 182 6.66 -11.29 5.41
C GLU A 182 6.22 -10.76 4.06
N GLU A 183 6.94 -9.76 3.55
CA GLU A 183 6.67 -9.18 2.24
C GLU A 183 7.94 -9.13 1.39
N MET A 184 7.79 -9.48 0.11
CA MET A 184 8.71 -9.02 -0.92
C MET A 184 8.18 -7.70 -1.45
N LEU A 185 8.89 -6.58 -1.22
CA LEU A 185 8.43 -5.25 -1.63
C LEU A 185 8.53 -5.11 -3.15
N ARG A 186 9.62 -5.62 -3.74
CA ARG A 186 9.82 -5.72 -5.18
C ARG A 186 10.68 -6.93 -5.50
N SER A 187 10.45 -7.57 -6.65
CA SER A 187 11.29 -8.65 -7.18
C SER A 187 11.70 -8.29 -8.60
N GLN A 188 13.00 -8.24 -8.86
CA GLN A 188 13.59 -8.06 -10.18
C GLN A 188 14.41 -9.29 -10.52
N LYS A 189 14.19 -9.88 -11.71
CA LYS A 189 15.10 -10.92 -12.19
C LYS A 189 16.44 -10.32 -12.58
N LEU A 190 17.54 -10.98 -12.22
CA LEU A 190 18.88 -10.42 -12.43
C LEU A 190 19.38 -10.48 -13.87
N ASP A 191 18.65 -11.09 -14.79
CA ASP A 191 18.95 -11.14 -16.22
C ASP A 191 18.26 -10.01 -17.03
N GLU A 192 17.39 -9.22 -16.39
CA GLU A 192 16.68 -8.10 -17.01
C GLU A 192 17.30 -6.75 -16.60
N GLU A 193 18.15 -6.18 -17.46
CA GLU A 193 18.65 -4.80 -17.33
C GLU A 193 17.55 -3.81 -17.75
N ASN A 194 16.79 -3.31 -16.78
CA ASN A 194 15.89 -2.17 -16.97
C ASN A 194 16.36 -1.03 -16.04
N PRO A 195 17.27 -0.14 -16.50
CA PRO A 195 17.74 0.96 -15.68
C PRO A 195 16.56 1.87 -15.33
N ILE A 196 16.33 2.06 -14.03
CA ILE A 196 15.38 3.04 -13.54
C ILE A 196 16.05 4.41 -13.69
N PRO A 197 15.37 5.41 -14.29
CA PRO A 197 15.88 6.78 -14.32
C PRO A 197 16.19 7.30 -12.91
N ASP A 198 17.23 8.12 -12.78
CA ASP A 198 17.51 8.81 -11.53
C ASP A 198 16.38 9.79 -11.18
N TYR A 199 16.02 9.84 -9.90
CA TYR A 199 14.99 10.76 -9.43
C TYR A 199 15.45 12.22 -9.56
N SER A 200 14.61 13.08 -10.16
CA SER A 200 14.91 14.50 -10.33
C SER A 200 13.69 15.39 -10.08
N PRO A 201 13.65 16.14 -8.95
CA PRO A 201 12.54 17.04 -8.67
C PRO A 201 12.45 18.23 -9.64
N GLU A 202 13.51 18.50 -10.40
CA GLU A 202 13.48 19.49 -11.49
C GLU A 202 12.49 19.09 -12.58
N THR A 203 12.44 17.81 -12.92
CA THR A 203 11.58 17.32 -14.00
C THR A 203 10.22 16.88 -13.47
N ALA A 204 10.22 16.05 -12.43
CA ALA A 204 9.01 15.44 -11.89
C ALA A 204 9.22 15.07 -10.41
N ALA A 205 8.42 15.68 -9.54
CA ALA A 205 8.42 15.44 -8.11
C ALA A 205 7.04 14.94 -7.66
N ILE A 206 7.02 13.99 -6.72
CA ILE A 206 5.79 13.49 -6.11
C ILE A 206 5.26 14.54 -5.15
N VAL A 207 3.95 14.75 -5.14
CA VAL A 207 3.28 15.59 -4.15
C VAL A 207 2.55 14.71 -3.15
N ILE A 208 2.84 14.88 -1.86
CA ILE A 208 2.20 14.18 -0.74
C ILE A 208 1.31 15.19 -0.01
N ASP A 209 0.10 14.77 0.39
CA ASP A 209 -0.86 15.56 1.18
C ASP A 209 -1.15 16.96 0.62
N GLU A 210 -0.98 17.15 -0.69
CA GLU A 210 -1.21 18.39 -1.43
C GLU A 210 -0.33 19.59 -1.00
N ASN A 211 0.64 19.40 -0.10
CA ASN A 211 1.50 20.47 0.40
C ASN A 211 2.96 20.08 0.64
N LEU A 212 3.34 18.83 0.36
CA LEU A 212 4.73 18.36 0.45
C LEU A 212 5.20 17.93 -0.93
N VAL A 213 6.37 18.41 -1.35
CA VAL A 213 7.00 18.00 -2.62
C VAL A 213 8.22 17.16 -2.29
N VAL A 214 8.31 15.95 -2.81
CA VAL A 214 9.49 15.10 -2.63
C VAL A 214 10.67 15.72 -3.39
N LEU A 215 11.79 15.89 -2.69
CA LEU A 215 13.02 16.50 -3.20
C LEU A 215 14.14 15.46 -3.37
N SER A 216 14.12 14.42 -2.53
CA SER A 216 15.02 13.28 -2.62
C SER A 216 14.29 12.03 -2.14
N MET A 217 14.51 10.91 -2.83
CA MET A 217 14.04 9.58 -2.41
C MET A 217 14.90 8.97 -1.30
N ASP A 218 16.03 9.61 -1.01
CA ASP A 218 16.99 9.20 -0.01
C ASP A 218 17.19 10.34 0.99
N GLU A 219 17.22 9.99 2.28
CA GLU A 219 17.50 10.90 3.39
C GLU A 219 18.93 10.76 3.93
N ASP A 220 19.76 9.91 3.32
CA ASP A 220 21.12 9.64 3.76
C ASP A 220 21.88 10.95 4.01
N ASP A 221 22.60 10.97 5.13
CA ASP A 221 23.37 12.10 5.66
C ASP A 221 22.57 13.36 6.08
N VAL A 222 21.23 13.37 5.96
CA VAL A 222 20.42 14.55 6.35
C VAL A 222 20.31 14.69 7.87
N VAL A 223 20.89 15.76 8.41
CA VAL A 223 20.77 16.06 9.84
C VAL A 223 19.43 16.74 10.14
N HIS A 224 18.61 16.11 10.99
CA HIS A 224 17.27 16.61 11.34
C HIS A 224 17.06 16.78 12.86
N HIS A 225 15.97 17.46 13.21
CA HIS A 225 15.43 17.53 14.57
C HIS A 225 14.74 16.21 14.97
N PRO A 226 14.37 16.00 16.24
CA PRO A 226 13.49 14.90 16.60
C PRO A 226 12.18 14.94 15.78
N PRO A 227 11.63 13.77 15.40
CA PRO A 227 10.39 13.70 14.64
C PRO A 227 9.20 14.19 15.46
N LYS A 228 8.18 14.67 14.75
CA LYS A 228 6.88 15.06 15.31
C LYS A 228 5.77 14.28 14.63
N LEU A 229 4.74 13.95 15.39
CA LEU A 229 3.56 13.27 14.89
C LEU A 229 2.78 14.23 13.99
N MET A 230 2.55 13.83 12.74
CA MET A 230 1.75 14.60 11.79
C MET A 230 0.36 13.99 11.60
N SER A 231 0.29 12.66 11.64
CA SER A 231 -0.96 11.91 11.63
C SER A 231 -0.86 10.73 12.60
N PRO A 232 -1.87 10.51 13.47
CA PRO A 232 -1.93 9.33 14.32
C PRO A 232 -2.07 8.02 13.53
N HIS A 233 -2.31 8.12 12.21
CA HIS A 233 -2.42 7.00 11.28
C HIS A 233 -1.09 6.62 10.62
N GLY A 234 0.05 7.02 11.21
CA GLY A 234 1.36 6.52 10.80
C GLY A 234 2.22 7.49 10.00
N VAL A 235 2.05 8.81 10.20
CA VAL A 235 2.94 9.82 9.60
C VAL A 235 3.69 10.61 10.66
N ALA A 236 5.01 10.65 10.53
CA ALA A 236 5.89 11.51 11.32
C ALA A 236 6.80 12.34 10.40
N MET A 237 7.19 13.53 10.85
CA MET A 237 8.09 14.41 10.12
C MET A 237 9.14 15.03 11.03
N ALA A 238 10.36 15.19 10.52
CA ALA A 238 11.44 15.88 11.20
C ALA A 238 11.96 17.06 10.38
N ALA A 239 12.06 18.24 11.00
CA ALA A 239 12.62 19.42 10.34
C ALA A 239 14.13 19.25 10.11
N VAL A 240 14.62 19.60 8.92
CA VAL A 240 16.06 19.57 8.57
C VAL A 240 16.79 20.70 9.30
N LYS A 241 17.92 20.40 9.96
CA LYS A 241 18.68 21.36 10.79
C LYS A 241 19.60 22.25 9.95
N ASP A 242 20.48 21.64 9.14
CA ASP A 242 21.47 22.38 8.36
C ASP A 242 22.06 21.50 7.26
N GLU A 243 21.37 21.41 6.12
CA GLU A 243 21.89 20.70 4.94
C GLU A 243 22.12 21.70 3.80
N LYS A 244 23.39 21.94 3.46
CA LYS A 244 23.78 23.06 2.60
C LYS A 244 23.18 22.94 1.20
N ASP A 245 23.17 21.72 0.66
CA ASP A 245 22.71 21.47 -0.70
C ASP A 245 21.19 21.56 -0.78
N LEU A 246 20.47 21.08 0.24
CA LEU A 246 19.02 21.16 0.30
C LEU A 246 18.51 22.59 0.55
N LYS A 247 19.25 23.44 1.27
CA LYS A 247 18.87 24.85 1.50
C LYS A 247 18.64 25.63 0.22
N SER A 248 19.24 25.23 -0.90
CA SER A 248 19.01 25.84 -2.21
C SER A 248 17.56 25.68 -2.71
N PHE A 249 16.80 24.72 -2.17
CA PHE A 249 15.39 24.53 -2.49
C PHE A 249 14.47 25.54 -1.79
N ILE A 250 14.86 26.10 -0.64
CA ILE A 250 14.02 27.05 0.08
C ILE A 250 13.82 28.33 -0.75
N GLY A 251 12.56 28.74 -0.88
CA GLY A 251 12.14 29.89 -1.68
C GLY A 251 12.00 29.60 -3.17
N ARG A 252 12.41 28.41 -3.66
CA ARG A 252 12.16 28.00 -5.04
C ARG A 252 10.68 27.79 -5.25
N GLU A 253 10.25 28.09 -6.46
CA GLU A 253 8.89 27.91 -6.92
C GLU A 253 8.70 26.46 -7.38
N ALA A 254 7.67 25.80 -6.86
CA ALA A 254 7.17 24.52 -7.32
C ALA A 254 5.88 24.77 -8.11
N ARG A 255 5.84 24.24 -9.34
CA ARG A 255 4.62 24.20 -10.15
C ARG A 255 3.96 22.85 -9.95
N VAL A 256 2.97 22.83 -9.07
CA VAL A 256 2.16 21.66 -8.72
C VAL A 256 1.04 21.50 -9.74
N ILE A 257 0.92 20.30 -10.28
CA ILE A 257 0.03 19.92 -11.35
C ILE A 257 -0.92 18.86 -10.78
N GLY A 258 -2.21 19.17 -10.83
CA GLY A 258 -3.28 18.23 -10.48
C GLY A 258 -3.95 17.66 -11.73
N PRO A 259 -5.04 16.91 -11.56
CA PRO A 259 -5.85 16.44 -12.67
C PRO A 259 -6.50 17.61 -13.42
N ASP A 260 -6.96 17.34 -14.65
CA ASP A 260 -7.76 18.26 -15.46
C ASP A 260 -7.11 19.65 -15.69
N GLN A 261 -5.81 19.66 -15.92
CA GLN A 261 -5.00 20.85 -16.22
C GLN A 261 -4.95 21.88 -15.08
N THR A 262 -5.27 21.47 -13.85
CA THR A 262 -5.12 22.35 -12.68
C THR A 262 -3.63 22.56 -12.38
N ILE A 263 -3.23 23.84 -12.29
CA ILE A 263 -1.86 24.23 -11.94
C ILE A 263 -1.91 25.18 -10.74
N CYS A 264 -1.17 24.81 -9.71
CA CYS A 264 -0.94 25.60 -8.51
C CYS A 264 0.55 25.92 -8.40
N THR A 265 0.89 27.17 -8.16
CA THR A 265 2.27 27.61 -7.99
C THR A 265 2.51 27.99 -6.54
N ALA A 266 3.42 27.32 -5.85
CA ALA A 266 3.74 27.55 -4.45
C ALA A 266 5.27 27.60 -4.26
N LYS A 267 5.73 28.15 -3.14
CA LYS A 267 7.16 28.16 -2.80
C LYS A 267 7.47 27.15 -1.74
N ILE A 268 8.67 26.56 -1.79
CA ILE A 268 9.16 25.71 -0.71
C ILE A 268 9.53 26.62 0.47
N GLU A 269 8.80 26.55 1.57
CA GLU A 269 9.01 27.38 2.76
C GLU A 269 9.99 26.73 3.75
N SER A 270 9.99 25.40 3.84
CA SER A 270 10.79 24.65 4.79
C SER A 270 11.09 23.25 4.27
N LEU A 271 12.07 22.61 4.89
CA LEU A 271 12.57 21.30 4.52
C LEU A 271 12.34 20.33 5.68
N HIS A 272 11.83 19.16 5.35
CA HIS A 272 11.59 18.10 6.31
C HIS A 272 12.03 16.77 5.72
N VAL A 273 12.18 15.81 6.61
CA VAL A 273 12.22 14.40 6.28
C VAL A 273 10.89 13.80 6.69
N TYR A 274 10.26 13.10 5.75
CA TYR A 274 8.94 12.47 5.88
C TYR A 274 9.08 10.97 6.13
N ALA A 275 8.32 10.46 7.09
CA ALA A 275 8.24 9.04 7.44
C ALA A 275 6.78 8.59 7.41
N GLY A 276 6.45 7.69 6.47
CA GLY A 276 5.11 7.10 6.32
C GLY A 276 5.12 5.60 6.58
N VAL A 277 4.23 5.13 7.46
CA VAL A 277 3.97 3.71 7.70
C VAL A 277 2.46 3.49 7.83
N GLU A 278 1.97 2.31 7.47
CA GLU A 278 0.66 1.83 7.89
C GLU A 278 0.89 0.87 9.06
N PRO A 279 0.68 1.31 10.32
CA PRO A 279 1.01 0.50 11.50
C PRO A 279 0.09 -0.71 11.62
N HIS A 280 0.60 -1.79 12.24
CA HIS A 280 -0.23 -2.96 12.59
C HIS A 280 -1.39 -2.58 13.51
N PHE A 281 -2.59 -3.17 13.37
CA PHE A 281 -3.76 -2.82 14.18
C PHE A 281 -3.47 -2.83 15.70
N GLY A 282 -2.72 -3.82 16.20
CA GLY A 282 -2.36 -3.91 17.62
C GLY A 282 -1.44 -2.77 18.09
N GLN A 283 -0.64 -2.21 17.19
CA GLN A 283 0.17 -1.02 17.46
C GLN A 283 -0.71 0.22 17.60
N VAL A 284 -1.72 0.36 16.74
CA VAL A 284 -2.73 1.44 16.82
C VAL A 284 -3.51 1.33 18.13
N GLN A 285 -3.96 0.13 18.52
CA GLN A 285 -4.63 -0.11 19.80
C GLN A 285 -3.76 0.23 21.01
N ALA A 286 -2.46 -0.05 20.94
CA ALA A 286 -1.52 0.37 21.97
C ALA A 286 -1.39 1.90 22.03
N TRP A 287 -1.36 2.58 20.89
CA TRP A 287 -1.31 4.05 20.81
C TRP A 287 -2.59 4.72 21.35
N THR A 288 -3.75 4.08 21.23
CA THR A 288 -5.02 4.58 21.79
C THR A 288 -5.23 4.21 23.26
N GLY A 289 -4.30 3.45 23.86
CA GLY A 289 -4.35 3.07 25.27
C GLY A 289 -5.27 1.88 25.58
N GLU A 290 -5.61 1.05 24.61
CA GLU A 290 -6.43 -0.15 24.85
C GLU A 290 -5.71 -1.20 25.71
N PHE A 291 -4.37 -1.22 25.68
CA PHE A 291 -3.53 -2.16 26.44
C PHE A 291 -2.78 -1.52 27.62
N GLY A 292 -3.11 -0.28 27.98
CA GLY A 292 -2.41 0.46 29.05
C GLY A 292 -2.47 1.97 28.84
N PRO A 293 -1.68 2.76 29.57
CA PRO A 293 -1.57 4.20 29.30
C PRO A 293 -1.12 4.44 27.86
N ALA A 294 -1.88 5.27 27.13
CA ALA A 294 -1.49 5.70 25.79
C ALA A 294 -0.11 6.40 25.83
N PRO A 295 0.80 6.08 24.90
CA PRO A 295 2.06 6.79 24.77
C PRO A 295 1.83 8.26 24.39
N SER A 296 2.82 9.09 24.67
CA SER A 296 2.85 10.49 24.22
C SER A 296 2.98 10.58 22.69
N GLU A 297 2.58 11.72 22.12
CA GLU A 297 2.74 11.96 20.67
C GLU A 297 4.19 11.86 20.20
N ASP A 298 5.15 12.30 21.02
CA ASP A 298 6.59 12.20 20.72
C ASP A 298 7.07 10.73 20.68
N GLU A 299 6.54 9.89 21.58
CA GLU A 299 6.81 8.44 21.57
C GLU A 299 6.19 7.76 20.33
N ILE A 300 4.98 8.15 19.93
CA ILE A 300 4.33 7.64 18.71
C ILE A 300 5.13 8.07 17.47
N ALA A 301 5.51 9.35 17.39
CA ALA A 301 6.30 9.89 16.28
C ALA A 301 7.65 9.18 16.15
N THR A 302 8.33 8.92 17.26
CA THR A 302 9.59 8.18 17.30
C THR A 302 9.39 6.74 16.83
N GLY A 303 8.32 6.06 17.28
CA GLY A 303 8.01 4.71 16.81
C GLY A 303 7.70 4.63 15.32
N ILE A 304 6.94 5.58 14.76
CA ILE A 304 6.71 5.69 13.31
C ILE A 304 8.03 5.91 12.56
N TRP A 305 8.86 6.81 13.07
CA TRP A 305 10.15 7.14 12.49
C TRP A 305 11.07 5.93 12.41
N GLU A 306 11.16 5.17 13.50
CA GLU A 306 11.93 3.93 13.58
C GLU A 306 11.37 2.88 12.61
N LEU A 307 10.06 2.68 12.57
CA LEU A 307 9.41 1.72 11.66
C LEU A 307 9.54 2.09 10.18
N ALA A 308 9.68 3.37 9.85
CA ALA A 308 9.91 3.79 8.46
C ALA A 308 11.30 3.37 7.96
N GLY A 309 12.29 3.18 8.85
CA GLY A 309 13.60 2.65 8.48
C GLY A 309 14.30 3.47 7.40
N THR A 310 14.71 2.83 6.30
CA THR A 310 15.38 3.50 5.16
C THR A 310 14.39 4.08 4.14
N SER A 311 13.09 4.06 4.43
CA SER A 311 12.04 4.52 3.51
C SER A 311 11.53 5.92 3.84
N ARG A 312 12.41 6.71 4.45
CA ARG A 312 12.18 8.12 4.71
C ARG A 312 12.64 8.92 3.49
N VAL A 313 11.93 10.00 3.19
CA VAL A 313 12.21 10.84 2.01
C VAL A 313 12.35 12.29 2.42
N VAL A 314 13.18 13.05 1.70
CA VAL A 314 13.31 14.49 1.91
C VAL A 314 12.18 15.19 1.16
N VAL A 315 11.45 16.06 1.86
CA VAL A 315 10.35 16.85 1.30
C VAL A 315 10.54 18.34 1.53
N GLY A 316 10.10 19.13 0.55
CA GLY A 316 9.88 20.56 0.69
C GLY A 316 8.43 20.82 1.05
N GLN A 317 8.18 21.45 2.21
CA GLN A 317 6.85 21.93 2.55
C GLN A 317 6.55 23.20 1.76
N LEU A 318 5.37 23.27 1.17
CA LEU A 318 4.89 24.41 0.39
C LEU A 318 4.28 25.49 1.28
N ASP A 319 4.49 26.76 0.92
CA ASP A 319 3.94 27.97 1.58
C ASP A 319 2.41 28.07 1.51
N LYS A 320 1.78 27.22 0.69
CA LYS A 320 0.35 27.00 0.63
C LYS A 320 0.05 25.61 0.08
N ARG A 321 -1.12 25.10 0.45
CA ARG A 321 -1.68 23.85 -0.06
C ARG A 321 -2.14 24.02 -1.52
N CYS A 322 -1.80 23.05 -2.35
CA CYS A 322 -2.21 22.94 -3.74
C CYS A 322 -3.22 21.80 -3.90
N ALA A 323 -4.49 22.11 -3.65
CA ALA A 323 -5.57 21.12 -3.63
C ALA A 323 -5.64 20.29 -4.91
N GLY A 324 -5.72 18.95 -4.78
CA GLY A 324 -5.65 17.99 -5.89
C GLY A 324 -4.30 17.90 -6.59
N GLY A 325 -3.23 18.50 -6.06
CA GLY A 325 -1.89 18.41 -6.63
C GLY A 325 -1.28 17.03 -6.49
N LEU A 326 -0.79 16.45 -7.59
CA LEU A 326 -0.25 15.09 -7.65
C LEU A 326 1.22 15.04 -8.05
N LEU A 327 1.63 15.94 -8.95
CA LEU A 327 2.99 16.04 -9.46
C LEU A 327 3.49 17.48 -9.37
N ALA A 328 4.76 17.71 -9.13
CA ALA A 328 5.38 19.03 -9.23
C ALA A 328 6.58 19.02 -10.18
N THR A 329 6.93 20.19 -10.71
CA THR A 329 8.23 20.45 -11.34
C THR A 329 8.84 21.69 -10.70
N LEU A 330 10.14 21.65 -10.45
CA LEU A 330 10.92 22.78 -9.93
C LEU A 330 11.63 23.59 -11.03
N ASP A 331 11.50 23.18 -12.30
CA ASP A 331 11.91 23.99 -13.44
C ASP A 331 10.79 24.99 -13.79
N PRO A 332 10.97 26.30 -13.53
CA PRO A 332 9.95 27.31 -13.82
C PRO A 332 9.66 27.46 -15.32
N LYS A 333 10.53 26.93 -16.20
CA LYS A 333 10.42 27.05 -17.67
C LYS A 333 9.88 25.79 -18.34
N ALA A 334 9.90 24.65 -17.66
CA ALA A 334 9.44 23.39 -18.25
C ALA A 334 7.96 23.50 -18.63
N PRO A 335 7.57 23.35 -19.89
CA PRO A 335 6.15 23.35 -20.24
C PRO A 335 5.50 22.14 -19.56
N ALA A 336 4.39 22.38 -18.87
CA ALA A 336 3.70 21.36 -18.10
C ALA A 336 2.19 21.44 -18.38
N THR A 337 1.59 20.30 -18.68
CA THR A 337 0.15 20.18 -18.89
C THR A 337 -0.34 18.84 -18.37
N SER A 338 -1.60 18.75 -17.94
CA SER A 338 -2.24 17.48 -17.61
C SER A 338 -3.22 17.09 -18.71
N LEU A 339 -3.33 15.80 -18.99
CA LEU A 339 -4.40 15.31 -19.85
C LEU A 339 -5.73 15.33 -19.09
N THR A 340 -6.79 15.64 -19.81
CA THR A 340 -8.14 15.66 -19.23
C THR A 340 -8.62 14.24 -19.00
N ASN A 341 -9.18 13.99 -17.82
CA ASN A 341 -9.85 12.74 -17.51
C ASN A 341 -11.15 12.65 -18.31
N LEU A 342 -11.34 11.54 -19.03
CA LEU A 342 -12.57 11.26 -19.75
C LEU A 342 -13.24 10.01 -19.20
N ASP A 343 -14.56 9.97 -19.32
CA ASP A 343 -15.30 8.72 -19.22
C ASP A 343 -14.98 7.84 -20.43
N THR A 344 -14.77 6.56 -20.19
CA THR A 344 -14.65 5.56 -21.24
C THR A 344 -16.02 5.25 -21.85
N THR A 345 -16.03 4.90 -23.14
CA THR A 345 -17.23 4.34 -23.79
C THR A 345 -17.26 2.83 -23.62
N GLU A 346 -18.45 2.21 -23.65
CA GLU A 346 -18.60 0.75 -23.60
C GLU A 346 -17.77 0.04 -24.70
N GLU A 347 -17.69 0.63 -25.89
CA GLU A 347 -16.90 0.10 -27.00
C GLU A 347 -15.39 0.11 -26.68
N THR A 348 -14.90 1.22 -26.13
CA THR A 348 -13.50 1.35 -25.67
C THR A 348 -13.19 0.35 -24.56
N GLU A 349 -14.05 0.24 -23.56
CA GLU A 349 -13.86 -0.69 -22.44
C GLU A 349 -13.84 -2.15 -22.91
N ALA A 350 -14.76 -2.53 -23.81
CA ALA A 350 -14.80 -3.87 -24.39
C ALA A 350 -13.54 -4.19 -25.20
N ALA A 351 -13.04 -3.23 -26.00
CA ALA A 351 -11.82 -3.39 -26.78
C ALA A 351 -10.58 -3.54 -25.86
N VAL A 352 -10.46 -2.67 -24.85
CA VAL A 352 -9.36 -2.71 -23.87
C VAL A 352 -9.41 -3.98 -23.03
N ARG A 353 -10.58 -4.37 -22.52
CA ARG A 353 -10.75 -5.62 -21.76
C ARG A 353 -10.37 -6.84 -22.58
N LYS A 354 -10.79 -6.88 -23.85
CA LYS A 354 -10.40 -7.96 -24.76
C LYS A 354 -8.88 -8.02 -24.92
N ALA A 355 -8.21 -6.89 -25.14
CA ALA A 355 -6.75 -6.85 -25.23
C ALA A 355 -6.06 -7.23 -23.91
N PHE A 356 -6.63 -6.84 -22.78
CA PHE A 356 -6.14 -7.14 -21.43
C PHE A 356 -6.15 -8.64 -21.14
N ARG A 357 -7.23 -9.33 -21.49
CA ARG A 357 -7.34 -10.79 -21.32
C ARG A 357 -6.35 -11.59 -22.18
N GLU A 358 -5.81 -10.98 -23.23
CA GLU A 358 -4.80 -11.63 -24.07
C GLU A 358 -3.39 -11.57 -23.48
N LEU A 359 -3.14 -10.72 -22.48
CA LEU A 359 -1.84 -10.53 -21.86
C LEU A 359 -1.36 -11.81 -21.15
N SER A 360 -0.06 -12.07 -21.23
CA SER A 360 0.53 -13.26 -20.62
C SER A 360 0.40 -13.25 -19.09
N GLY A 361 0.54 -12.10 -18.43
CA GLY A 361 0.35 -11.94 -16.99
C GLY A 361 -1.09 -12.24 -16.56
N TYR A 362 -2.07 -11.71 -17.30
CA TYR A 362 -3.48 -12.02 -17.10
C TYR A 362 -3.75 -13.52 -17.19
N LYS A 363 -3.25 -14.18 -18.25
CA LYS A 363 -3.46 -15.62 -18.49
C LYS A 363 -2.85 -16.48 -17.38
N LEU A 364 -1.75 -16.05 -16.75
CA LEU A 364 -1.17 -16.73 -15.60
C LEU A 364 -2.11 -16.70 -14.39
N ILE A 365 -2.70 -15.54 -14.08
CA ILE A 365 -3.68 -15.39 -12.99
C ILE A 365 -4.96 -16.17 -13.31
N GLN A 366 -5.44 -16.09 -14.55
CA GLN A 366 -6.62 -16.84 -15.02
C GLN A 366 -6.44 -18.35 -14.88
N LYS A 367 -5.24 -18.85 -15.17
CA LYS A 367 -4.92 -20.27 -15.01
C LYS A 367 -5.08 -20.69 -13.55
N GLU A 368 -4.49 -19.95 -12.62
CA GLU A 368 -4.62 -20.23 -11.18
C GLU A 368 -6.07 -20.17 -10.71
N PHE A 369 -6.83 -19.14 -11.08
CA PHE A 369 -8.26 -19.03 -10.79
C PHE A 369 -9.04 -20.28 -11.20
N SER A 370 -8.79 -20.78 -12.42
CA SER A 370 -9.50 -21.93 -12.97
C SER A 370 -8.98 -23.30 -12.47
N GLU A 371 -7.67 -23.45 -12.28
CA GLU A 371 -7.05 -24.75 -11.97
C GLU A 371 -6.84 -24.94 -10.47
N GLU A 372 -6.31 -23.93 -9.77
CA GLU A 372 -6.00 -24.04 -8.34
C GLU A 372 -7.25 -23.79 -7.49
N PHE A 373 -8.05 -22.80 -7.86
CA PHE A 373 -9.29 -22.45 -7.14
C PHE A 373 -10.55 -23.07 -7.74
N GLN A 374 -10.43 -23.77 -8.88
CA GLN A 374 -11.55 -24.48 -9.55
C GLN A 374 -12.75 -23.57 -9.88
N LYS A 375 -12.52 -22.25 -10.00
CA LYS A 375 -13.56 -21.28 -10.34
C LYS A 375 -13.77 -21.25 -11.86
N LYS A 376 -14.97 -20.84 -12.29
CA LYS A 376 -15.36 -20.78 -13.71
C LYS A 376 -15.47 -19.32 -14.16
N GLY A 377 -15.34 -19.09 -15.46
CA GLY A 377 -15.44 -17.74 -16.04
C GLY A 377 -14.11 -17.00 -16.00
N PHE A 378 -14.17 -15.68 -16.05
CA PHE A 378 -12.99 -14.83 -16.01
C PHE A 378 -12.76 -14.29 -14.60
N TRP A 379 -11.50 -14.28 -14.17
CA TRP A 379 -11.18 -13.84 -12.81
C TRP A 379 -11.45 -12.35 -12.58
N ASP A 380 -11.41 -11.53 -13.64
CA ASP A 380 -11.77 -10.10 -13.61
C ASP A 380 -13.28 -9.84 -13.62
N GLU A 381 -14.10 -10.89 -13.55
CA GLU A 381 -15.57 -10.85 -13.42
C GLU A 381 -16.04 -11.45 -12.09
N GLU A 382 -15.13 -11.75 -11.16
CA GLU A 382 -15.46 -12.33 -9.87
C GLU A 382 -16.18 -11.30 -8.96
N ASP A 383 -17.45 -11.55 -8.65
CA ASP A 383 -18.33 -10.65 -7.89
C ASP A 383 -18.00 -10.50 -6.39
N SER A 384 -16.97 -11.18 -5.87
CA SER A 384 -16.67 -11.25 -4.42
C SER A 384 -15.95 -10.01 -3.85
N GLY A 385 -16.23 -8.83 -4.40
CA GLY A 385 -15.70 -7.54 -3.92
C GLY A 385 -14.54 -6.98 -4.75
N GLY A 386 -14.37 -7.44 -5.99
CA GLY A 386 -13.36 -6.91 -6.90
C GLY A 386 -13.65 -5.51 -7.43
N PHE A 387 -12.61 -4.79 -7.81
CA PHE A 387 -12.63 -3.54 -8.54
C PHE A 387 -12.11 -3.73 -9.96
N VAL A 388 -12.92 -3.38 -10.96
CA VAL A 388 -12.46 -3.17 -12.33
C VAL A 388 -12.58 -1.69 -12.65
N GLY A 389 -11.44 -1.00 -12.68
CA GLY A 389 -11.36 0.41 -12.98
C GLY A 389 -10.87 0.67 -14.39
N TYR A 390 -11.55 1.55 -15.11
CA TYR A 390 -11.02 2.20 -16.31
C TYR A 390 -10.67 3.65 -16.00
N ARG A 391 -9.57 4.12 -16.59
CA ARG A 391 -9.21 5.55 -16.63
C ARG A 391 -8.82 5.91 -18.03
N ALA A 392 -9.45 6.93 -18.58
CA ALA A 392 -9.16 7.45 -19.91
C ALA A 392 -8.59 8.86 -19.83
N PHE A 393 -7.53 9.11 -20.59
CA PHE A 393 -6.82 10.39 -20.62
C PHE A 393 -6.79 10.93 -22.04
N ALA A 394 -7.19 12.19 -22.20
CA ALA A 394 -7.31 12.83 -23.51
C ALA A 394 -6.52 14.13 -23.64
N SER A 395 -6.11 14.41 -24.87
CA SER A 395 -5.50 15.68 -25.27
C SER A 395 -6.38 16.30 -26.35
N GLU A 396 -6.81 17.54 -26.12
CA GLU A 396 -7.71 18.28 -27.03
C GLU A 396 -9.00 17.49 -27.34
N GLY A 397 -9.54 16.78 -26.34
CA GLY A 397 -10.74 15.93 -26.48
C GLY A 397 -10.51 14.61 -27.21
N ASN A 398 -9.31 14.36 -27.74
CA ASN A 398 -8.96 13.09 -28.37
C ASN A 398 -8.40 12.13 -27.33
N LEU A 399 -9.06 10.98 -27.15
CA LEU A 399 -8.59 9.89 -26.30
C LEU A 399 -7.16 9.48 -26.71
N LYS A 400 -6.24 9.50 -25.75
CA LYS A 400 -4.83 9.14 -25.97
C LYS A 400 -4.45 7.86 -25.26
N TYR A 401 -4.89 7.72 -24.02
CA TYR A 401 -4.52 6.60 -23.18
C TYR A 401 -5.73 6.04 -22.45
N VAL A 402 -5.73 4.73 -22.25
CA VAL A 402 -6.68 4.05 -21.37
C VAL A 402 -5.91 3.10 -20.49
N SER A 403 -6.10 3.17 -19.18
CA SER A 403 -5.69 2.13 -18.25
C SER A 403 -6.88 1.25 -17.88
N ILE A 404 -6.59 -0.02 -17.63
CA ILE A 404 -7.49 -0.95 -16.96
C ILE A 404 -6.76 -1.50 -15.74
N SER A 405 -7.41 -1.46 -14.59
CA SER A 405 -6.86 -1.95 -13.32
C SER A 405 -7.88 -2.87 -12.69
N VAL A 406 -7.48 -4.11 -12.42
CA VAL A 406 -8.33 -5.15 -11.87
C VAL A 406 -7.75 -5.64 -10.54
N ASP A 407 -8.57 -5.55 -9.51
CA ASP A 407 -8.40 -6.20 -8.21
C ASP A 407 -9.61 -7.11 -8.04
N ALA A 408 -9.43 -8.40 -7.74
CA ALA A 408 -10.54 -9.33 -7.63
C ALA A 408 -10.31 -10.40 -6.56
N GLY A 409 -11.39 -10.67 -5.83
CA GLY A 409 -11.42 -11.64 -4.74
C GLY A 409 -10.84 -11.10 -3.43
N PRO A 410 -11.24 -11.65 -2.28
CA PRO A 410 -10.80 -11.17 -0.98
C PRO A 410 -9.36 -11.56 -0.65
N GLY A 411 -8.75 -12.47 -1.41
CA GLY A 411 -7.49 -13.11 -1.03
C GLY A 411 -7.64 -13.92 0.27
N CYS A 412 -6.62 -13.88 1.13
CA CYS A 412 -6.66 -14.43 2.48
C CYS A 412 -7.05 -15.92 2.59
N GLY A 413 -6.59 -16.73 1.64
CA GLY A 413 -6.90 -18.16 1.57
C GLY A 413 -8.01 -18.52 0.58
N ASP A 414 -8.72 -17.52 0.03
CA ASP A 414 -9.42 -17.62 -1.25
C ASP A 414 -8.58 -16.97 -2.37
N PHE A 415 -9.09 -17.02 -3.59
CA PHE A 415 -8.52 -16.35 -4.74
C PHE A 415 -8.43 -14.83 -4.47
N GLY A 416 -7.26 -14.27 -4.75
CA GLY A 416 -7.01 -12.84 -4.84
C GLY A 416 -6.12 -12.58 -6.05
N GLY A 417 -6.54 -11.68 -6.94
CA GLY A 417 -5.84 -11.37 -8.18
C GLY A 417 -5.76 -9.86 -8.40
N TYR A 418 -4.56 -9.38 -8.69
CA TYR A 418 -4.32 -7.98 -9.04
C TYR A 418 -3.57 -7.94 -10.37
N PHE A 419 -4.06 -7.15 -11.32
CA PHE A 419 -3.36 -6.92 -12.58
C PHE A 419 -3.83 -5.61 -13.19
N TRP A 420 -2.96 -4.95 -13.94
CA TRP A 420 -3.31 -3.72 -14.61
C TRP A 420 -2.54 -3.59 -15.92
N ALA A 421 -3.02 -2.73 -16.81
CA ALA A 421 -2.34 -2.42 -18.04
C ALA A 421 -2.64 -1.01 -18.49
N LEU A 422 -1.69 -0.43 -19.21
CA LEU A 422 -1.85 0.86 -19.87
C LEU A 422 -1.80 0.67 -21.39
N TYR A 423 -2.69 1.36 -22.09
CA TYR A 423 -2.76 1.33 -23.53
C TYR A 423 -2.72 2.73 -24.11
N LYS A 424 -2.02 2.89 -25.23
CA LYS A 424 -2.21 4.01 -26.16
C LYS A 424 -3.37 3.67 -27.09
N ILE A 425 -4.28 4.60 -27.30
CA ILE A 425 -5.40 4.42 -28.23
C ILE A 425 -5.06 5.07 -29.57
N GLY A 426 -5.00 4.24 -30.62
CA GLY A 426 -4.79 4.70 -31.99
C GLY A 426 -6.01 5.45 -32.55
N ALA A 427 -5.82 6.12 -33.69
CA ALA A 427 -6.94 6.77 -34.40
C ALA A 427 -8.02 5.75 -34.86
N ASP A 428 -7.64 4.48 -35.03
CA ASP A 428 -8.54 3.37 -35.34
C ASP A 428 -9.14 2.71 -34.10
N GLN A 429 -9.05 3.37 -32.93
CA GLN A 429 -9.51 2.89 -31.62
C GLN A 429 -8.84 1.58 -31.15
N LYS A 430 -7.75 1.13 -31.81
CA LYS A 430 -7.06 -0.08 -31.35
C LYS A 430 -6.11 0.25 -30.20
N PRO A 431 -6.16 -0.54 -29.10
CA PRO A 431 -5.25 -0.37 -27.99
C PRO A 431 -3.87 -0.94 -28.34
N VAL A 432 -2.83 -0.14 -28.10
CA VAL A 432 -1.42 -0.55 -28.17
C VAL A 432 -0.87 -0.58 -26.75
N LEU A 433 -0.42 -1.75 -26.30
CA LEU A 433 0.06 -1.95 -24.94
C LEU A 433 1.30 -1.08 -24.66
N LEU A 434 1.31 -0.43 -23.50
CA LEU A 434 2.39 0.42 -23.00
C LEU A 434 2.98 -0.08 -21.66
N THR A 435 2.52 -1.21 -21.12
CA THR A 435 3.14 -1.87 -19.96
C THR A 435 3.75 -3.18 -20.39
N ASP A 436 4.57 -3.80 -19.53
CA ASP A 436 5.01 -5.16 -19.80
C ASP A 436 3.80 -6.13 -19.80
N GLN A 437 3.70 -6.95 -20.84
CA GLN A 437 2.58 -7.89 -21.04
C GLN A 437 2.53 -9.02 -20.01
N ARG A 438 3.63 -9.24 -19.29
CA ARG A 438 3.77 -10.25 -18.27
C ARG A 438 3.76 -9.61 -16.91
N ASP A 439 4.54 -8.56 -16.66
CA ASP A 439 4.76 -7.90 -15.37
C ASP A 439 4.68 -6.36 -15.45
N PRO A 440 3.49 -5.76 -15.39
CA PRO A 440 3.34 -4.32 -15.39
C PRO A 440 3.87 -3.66 -14.09
N GLY A 441 4.37 -4.44 -13.12
CA GLY A 441 4.82 -3.98 -11.81
C GLY A 441 3.72 -4.00 -10.75
N GLU A 442 3.92 -3.22 -9.69
CA GLU A 442 2.92 -3.07 -8.63
C GLU A 442 1.57 -2.63 -9.17
N TYR A 443 0.49 -3.10 -8.53
CA TYR A 443 -0.87 -2.70 -8.86
C TYR A 443 -0.99 -1.17 -8.87
N PHE A 444 -1.60 -0.63 -9.92
CA PHE A 444 -1.66 0.80 -10.15
C PHE A 444 -2.98 1.22 -10.77
N VAL A 445 -3.55 2.29 -10.23
CA VAL A 445 -4.70 3.02 -10.79
C VAL A 445 -4.22 4.46 -11.03
N PRO A 446 -3.95 4.87 -12.27
CA PRO A 446 -3.51 6.24 -12.52
C PRO A 446 -4.63 7.23 -12.20
N GLU A 447 -4.29 8.29 -11.48
CA GLU A 447 -5.20 9.39 -11.14
C GLU A 447 -5.10 10.54 -12.15
N ALA A 448 -3.90 10.72 -12.71
CA ALA A 448 -3.63 11.72 -13.72
C ALA A 448 -2.57 11.25 -14.73
N THR A 449 -2.60 11.87 -15.90
CA THR A 449 -1.46 11.88 -16.82
C THR A 449 -0.96 13.31 -16.96
N VAL A 450 0.34 13.49 -16.79
CA VAL A 450 1.00 14.79 -16.86
C VAL A 450 2.08 14.74 -17.92
N VAL A 451 2.20 15.80 -18.71
CA VAL A 451 3.27 15.97 -19.68
C VAL A 451 4.15 17.13 -19.21
N VAL A 452 5.43 16.86 -18.91
CA VAL A 452 6.43 17.87 -18.54
C VAL A 452 7.58 17.81 -19.53
N ASP A 453 7.87 18.93 -20.19
CA ASP A 453 8.91 19.05 -21.22
C ASP A 453 8.83 17.95 -22.30
N GLY A 454 7.60 17.62 -22.71
CA GLY A 454 7.32 16.58 -23.72
C GLY A 454 7.39 15.14 -23.20
N LYS A 455 7.84 14.91 -21.96
CA LYS A 455 7.81 13.58 -21.31
C LYS A 455 6.46 13.34 -20.66
N THR A 456 5.93 12.13 -20.81
CA THR A 456 4.65 11.73 -20.22
C THR A 456 4.87 10.97 -18.92
N TYR A 457 4.10 11.33 -17.90
CA TYR A 457 4.09 10.76 -16.56
C TYR A 457 2.68 10.26 -16.27
N PHE A 458 2.55 9.01 -15.83
CA PHE A 458 1.32 8.55 -15.20
C PHE A 458 1.51 8.62 -13.69
N VAL A 459 0.59 9.31 -13.04
CA VAL A 459 0.71 9.65 -11.62
C VAL A 459 -0.46 9.02 -10.89
N GLY A 460 -0.19 8.38 -9.77
CA GLY A 460 -1.22 8.00 -8.80
C GLY A 460 -0.72 8.30 -7.40
N GLU A 461 -1.44 7.82 -6.40
CA GLU A 461 -1.09 8.03 -5.01
C GLU A 461 0.37 7.65 -4.72
N ASN A 462 1.16 8.68 -4.39
CA ASN A 462 2.55 8.57 -3.96
C ASN A 462 3.50 7.87 -4.96
N ARG A 463 3.19 7.85 -6.26
CA ARG A 463 4.03 7.18 -7.26
C ARG A 463 3.95 7.75 -8.67
N ILE A 464 5.02 7.55 -9.43
CA ILE A 464 5.20 8.02 -10.80
C ILE A 464 5.61 6.84 -11.69
N PHE A 465 4.95 6.75 -12.85
CA PHE A 465 5.31 5.86 -13.94
C PHE A 465 5.81 6.66 -15.12
N GLU A 466 6.98 6.28 -15.63
CA GLU A 466 7.65 6.92 -16.77
C GLU A 466 7.95 5.91 -17.86
N GLU A 467 8.12 6.43 -19.08
CA GLU A 467 8.55 5.64 -20.23
C GLU A 467 10.01 5.21 -20.08
N VAL A 468 10.24 3.90 -20.01
CA VAL A 468 11.56 3.26 -20.04
C VAL A 468 11.58 2.31 -21.24
N GLY A 469 12.24 2.72 -22.31
CA GLY A 469 12.23 2.00 -23.57
C GLY A 469 10.85 2.09 -24.25
N ALA A 470 10.14 0.96 -24.35
CA ALA A 470 8.82 0.89 -24.98
C ALA A 470 7.67 0.69 -23.97
N THR A 471 7.98 0.64 -22.68
CA THR A 471 7.02 0.40 -21.60
C THR A 471 7.05 1.52 -20.57
N PHE A 472 5.96 1.68 -19.84
CA PHE A 472 5.88 2.48 -18.65
C PHE A 472 6.10 1.59 -17.44
N VAL A 473 6.99 2.01 -16.55
CA VAL A 473 7.34 1.29 -15.32
C VAL A 473 7.28 2.25 -14.13
N ASN A 474 7.03 1.72 -12.93
CA ASN A 474 7.14 2.51 -11.71
C ASN A 474 8.59 2.92 -11.54
N THR A 475 8.91 4.20 -11.76
CA THR A 475 10.26 4.72 -11.58
C THR A 475 10.48 5.14 -10.14
N HIS A 476 9.45 5.71 -9.52
CA HIS A 476 9.55 6.35 -8.23
C HIS A 476 8.26 6.20 -7.43
N SER A 477 8.38 5.79 -6.17
CA SER A 477 7.29 5.79 -5.21
C SER A 477 7.79 6.28 -3.87
N VAL A 478 6.93 6.99 -3.12
CA VAL A 478 7.16 7.25 -1.71
C VAL A 478 6.74 5.99 -0.97
N PRO A 479 7.68 5.23 -0.39
CA PRO A 479 7.35 4.00 0.30
C PRO A 479 6.50 4.31 1.55
N VAL A 480 5.36 3.63 1.66
CA VAL A 480 4.55 3.59 2.88
C VAL A 480 4.50 2.14 3.34
N HIS A 481 5.27 1.83 4.37
CA HIS A 481 5.39 0.44 4.82
C HIS A 481 4.15 0.00 5.57
N SER A 482 3.46 -0.98 5.02
CA SER A 482 2.36 -1.64 5.71
C SER A 482 2.89 -2.67 6.70
N TYR A 483 2.45 -2.54 7.94
CA TYR A 483 2.65 -3.49 9.03
C TYR A 483 1.34 -4.16 9.42
N ASP A 484 0.21 -3.70 8.85
CA ASP A 484 -1.08 -4.32 9.09
C ASP A 484 -1.22 -5.61 8.28
N CYS A 485 -2.07 -6.49 8.79
CA CYS A 485 -2.43 -7.71 8.08
C CYS A 485 -3.72 -7.44 7.31
N PRO A 486 -3.72 -7.52 5.97
CA PRO A 486 -4.95 -7.39 5.18
C PRO A 486 -5.92 -8.57 5.41
N CYS A 487 -5.49 -9.56 6.19
CA CYS A 487 -6.16 -10.77 6.65
C CYS A 487 -5.92 -10.91 8.18
#